data_AF-A0AAD4EDD0-F1
#
_entry.id   AF-A0AAD4EDD0-F1
#
_cell.length_a   1.000
_cell.length_b   1.000
_cell.length_c   1.000
_cell.angle_alpha   90.00
_cell.angle_beta   90.00
_cell.angle_gamma   90.00
#
_symmetry.space_group_name_H-M   'P 1'
#
loop_
_entity.id
_entity.type
_entity.pdbx_description
1 polymer ?
#
loop_
_entity_poly.entity_id
_entity_poly.type
_entity_poly.pdbx_seq_one_letter_code
_entity_poly.pdbx_strand_id
1 'polypeptide(L)'
;LQATGVLRPRNRMDIEALLNLPEELQIMEEPRDEEIGQAVLAVRNTQEEGPINGGDDDVEDDSPLEPYPTHHKVFQSASIINRYIEHLDNLLACKFEAILASFRHQIYSEESRSMSSTHLTDYFTHI
;
A
#
# COMPACT_ATOMS: atom_id res chain seq x y z
N LEU A 1 14.88 -20.58 15.65
CA LEU A 1 15.16 -19.14 15.43
C LEU A 1 16.65 -18.77 15.53
N GLN A 2 17.40 -19.25 16.53
CA GLN A 2 18.84 -18.94 16.67
C GLN A 2 19.75 -19.73 15.70
N ALA A 3 19.41 -20.99 15.42
CA ALA A 3 20.20 -21.85 14.53
C ALA A 3 19.96 -21.59 13.04
N THR A 4 18.77 -21.10 12.66
CA THR A 4 18.32 -21.02 11.26
C THR A 4 17.64 -19.69 10.88
N GLY A 5 17.72 -18.64 11.71
CA GLY A 5 16.97 -17.41 11.45
C GLY A 5 17.57 -16.14 12.03
N VAL A 6 16.79 -15.06 11.87
CA VAL A 6 17.00 -13.63 12.16
C VAL A 6 17.83 -13.32 13.42
N LEU A 7 17.83 -14.19 14.44
CA LEU A 7 18.53 -13.96 15.72
C LEU A 7 20.01 -14.38 15.73
N ARG A 8 20.59 -14.79 14.60
CA ARG A 8 22.03 -15.06 14.48
C ARG A 8 22.86 -13.83 14.83
N PRO A 9 24.02 -13.96 15.51
CA PRO A 9 24.82 -12.80 15.94
C PRO A 9 25.19 -11.84 14.79
N ARG A 10 25.48 -12.39 13.61
CA ARG A 10 25.73 -11.62 12.36
C ARG A 10 24.55 -10.75 11.92
N ASN A 11 23.33 -11.16 12.24
CA ASN A 11 22.10 -10.46 11.84
C ASN A 11 21.57 -9.56 12.98
N ARG A 12 22.27 -9.49 14.11
CA ARG A 12 21.93 -8.56 15.19
C ARG A 12 22.52 -7.20 14.84
N MET A 13 21.64 -6.26 14.52
CA MET A 13 22.00 -4.86 14.40
C MET A 13 21.91 -4.21 15.78
N ASP A 14 22.80 -3.28 16.06
CA ASP A 14 22.76 -2.50 17.29
C ASP A 14 21.54 -1.57 17.27
N ILE A 15 20.89 -1.37 18.43
CA ILE A 15 19.66 -0.57 18.51
C ILE A 15 19.96 0.88 18.11
N GLU A 16 21.11 1.42 18.51
CA GLU A 16 21.50 2.78 18.11
C GLU A 16 21.73 2.92 16.61
N ALA A 17 22.18 1.85 15.94
CA ALA A 17 22.34 1.82 14.49
C ALA A 17 20.98 1.70 13.75
N LEU A 18 19.98 1.06 14.37
CA LEU A 18 18.60 1.00 13.85
C LEU A 18 17.83 2.29 14.06
N LEU A 19 18.11 3.03 15.13
CA LEU A 19 17.39 4.27 15.46
C LEU A 19 18.02 5.50 14.81
N ASN A 20 19.28 5.42 14.38
CA ASN A 20 20.02 6.54 13.81
C ASN A 20 20.64 6.16 12.47
N LEU A 21 19.82 5.67 11.52
CA LEU A 21 20.33 5.43 10.16
C LEU A 21 20.76 6.77 9.55
N PRO A 22 22.04 6.92 9.16
CA PRO A 22 22.51 8.16 8.54
C PRO A 22 21.81 8.48 7.22
N GLU A 23 21.24 7.46 6.57
CA GLU A 23 20.45 7.56 5.33
C GLU A 23 19.06 8.18 5.56
N GLU A 24 18.44 7.99 6.72
CA GLU A 24 17.10 8.54 7.02
C GLU A 24 17.15 10.01 7.46
N LEU A 25 18.29 10.47 7.98
CA LEU A 25 18.50 11.89 8.33
C LEU A 25 18.48 12.83 7.11
N GLN A 26 18.68 12.32 5.90
CA GLN A 26 18.61 13.12 4.67
C GLN A 26 17.19 13.24 4.09
N ILE A 27 16.24 12.40 4.53
CA ILE A 27 14.89 12.31 3.96
C ILE A 27 13.86 13.05 4.83
N MET A 28 14.23 13.47 6.03
CA MET A 28 13.35 14.19 6.95
C MET A 28 13.28 15.69 6.62
N GLU A 29 12.97 16.02 5.37
CA GLU A 29 12.48 17.35 5.02
C GLU A 29 11.02 17.41 5.47
N GLU A 30 10.78 18.07 6.61
CA GLU A 30 9.41 18.27 7.11
C GLU A 30 8.59 19.01 6.04
N PRO A 31 7.48 18.42 5.55
CA PRO A 31 6.64 19.10 4.58
C PRO A 31 6.11 20.38 5.22
N ARG A 32 6.21 21.50 4.50
CA ARG A 32 5.68 22.76 5.02
C ARG A 32 4.16 22.68 5.09
N ASP A 33 3.55 23.29 6.11
CA ASP A 33 2.10 23.31 6.31
C ASP A 33 1.32 23.77 5.05
N GLU A 34 1.95 24.60 4.21
CA GLU A 34 1.44 25.07 2.93
C GLU A 34 1.28 23.95 1.89
N GLU A 35 2.20 23.00 1.84
CA GLU A 35 2.19 21.85 0.93
C GLU A 35 1.10 20.84 1.34
N ILE A 36 0.89 20.68 2.65
CA ILE A 36 -0.21 19.89 3.22
C ILE A 36 -1.56 20.52 2.85
N GLY A 37 -1.69 21.85 3.01
CA GLY A 37 -2.90 22.58 2.64
C GLY A 37 -3.27 22.45 1.16
N GLN A 38 -2.29 22.49 0.26
CA GLN A 38 -2.53 22.33 -1.17
C GLN A 38 -2.97 20.92 -1.54
N ALA A 39 -2.41 19.88 -0.91
CA ALA A 39 -2.84 18.50 -1.16
C ALA A 39 -4.30 18.26 -0.78
N VAL A 40 -4.76 18.83 0.34
CA VAL A 40 -6.16 18.70 0.80
C VAL A 40 -7.13 19.44 -0.13
N LEU A 41 -6.75 20.61 -0.64
CA LEU A 41 -7.57 21.36 -1.59
C LEU A 41 -7.66 20.67 -2.96
N ALA A 42 -6.57 20.06 -3.43
CA ALA A 42 -6.55 19.32 -4.68
C ALA A 42 -7.52 18.13 -4.67
N VAL A 43 -7.55 17.34 -3.59
CA VAL A 43 -8.47 16.20 -3.43
C VAL A 43 -9.93 16.65 -3.40
N ARG A 44 -10.24 17.75 -2.69
CA ARG A 44 -11.61 18.28 -2.61
C ARG A 44 -12.11 18.79 -3.96
N ASN A 45 -11.27 19.47 -4.73
CA ASN A 45 -11.65 20.00 -6.05
C ASN A 45 -11.92 18.87 -7.07
N THR A 46 -11.23 17.74 -6.98
CA THR A 46 -11.49 16.59 -7.86
C THR A 46 -12.79 15.83 -7.56
N GLN A 47 -13.36 16.00 -6.36
CA GLN A 47 -14.62 15.35 -5.96
C GLN A 47 -15.85 16.14 -6.44
N GLU A 48 -15.72 17.45 -6.67
CA GLU A 48 -16.85 18.32 -7.04
C GLU A 48 -17.04 18.47 -8.57
N GLU A 49 -16.08 18.04 -9.41
CA GLU A 49 -16.13 18.21 -10.88
C GLU A 49 -16.31 16.89 -11.68
N GLY A 50 -17.34 16.11 -11.36
CA GLY A 50 -17.70 14.94 -12.19
C GLY A 50 -19.19 14.75 -12.39
N PRO A 51 -19.77 15.07 -13.57
CA PRO A 51 -21.06 14.52 -13.97
C PRO A 51 -20.82 13.19 -14.68
N ILE A 52 -21.23 12.07 -14.11
CA ILE A 52 -21.40 10.83 -14.88
C ILE A 52 -22.83 10.33 -14.68
N ASN A 53 -23.73 10.99 -15.40
CA ASN A 53 -24.94 10.38 -15.90
C ASN A 53 -24.52 9.47 -17.06
N GLY A 54 -24.47 8.17 -16.82
CA GLY A 54 -24.24 7.14 -17.82
C GLY A 54 -25.01 5.90 -17.40
N GLY A 55 -26.25 5.79 -17.88
CA GLY A 55 -26.98 4.53 -17.80
C GLY A 55 -26.32 3.50 -18.70
N ASP A 56 -26.27 2.26 -18.22
CA ASP A 56 -26.18 1.11 -19.09
C ASP A 56 -27.16 0.04 -18.59
N ASP A 57 -27.90 -0.48 -19.55
CA ASP A 57 -28.99 -1.43 -19.44
C ASP A 57 -28.38 -2.83 -19.48
N ASP A 58 -27.87 -3.31 -18.35
CA ASP A 58 -27.34 -4.67 -18.27
C ASP A 58 -28.47 -5.64 -17.95
N VAL A 59 -28.99 -6.22 -19.03
CA VAL A 59 -29.69 -7.51 -19.07
C VAL A 59 -29.08 -8.51 -18.09
N GLU A 60 -29.94 -9.14 -17.27
CA GLU A 60 -29.57 -10.20 -16.33
C GLU A 60 -28.88 -11.36 -17.08
N ASP A 61 -27.54 -11.36 -17.07
CA ASP A 61 -26.73 -12.52 -17.44
C ASP A 61 -26.72 -13.49 -16.24
N ASP A 62 -27.56 -14.53 -16.33
CA ASP A 62 -27.71 -15.65 -15.39
C ASP A 62 -26.45 -16.54 -15.26
N SER A 63 -25.29 -16.05 -15.71
CA SER A 63 -24.00 -16.72 -15.55
C SER A 63 -23.54 -16.67 -14.08
N PRO A 64 -23.03 -17.76 -13.51
CA PRO A 64 -22.51 -17.73 -12.15
C PRO A 64 -21.36 -16.72 -12.06
N LEU A 65 -21.62 -15.61 -11.36
CA LEU A 65 -20.66 -14.53 -11.16
C LEU A 65 -19.35 -15.11 -10.62
N GLU A 66 -18.28 -15.01 -11.42
CA GLU A 66 -16.95 -15.40 -10.95
C GLU A 66 -16.62 -14.58 -9.70
N PRO A 67 -16.18 -15.21 -8.60
CA PRO A 67 -15.94 -14.50 -7.36
C PRO A 67 -14.85 -13.45 -7.56
N TYR A 68 -15.06 -12.26 -6.98
CA TYR A 68 -14.10 -11.17 -7.04
C TYR A 68 -12.72 -11.64 -6.56
N PRO A 69 -11.62 -11.27 -7.24
CA PRO A 69 -10.29 -11.68 -6.86
C PRO A 69 -9.95 -11.19 -5.45
N THR A 70 -9.37 -12.09 -4.63
CA THR A 70 -8.92 -11.74 -3.28
C THR A 70 -7.77 -10.74 -3.33
N HIS A 71 -7.58 -9.95 -2.26
CA HIS A 71 -6.45 -9.01 -2.14
C HIS A 71 -5.10 -9.70 -2.39
N HIS A 72 -4.95 -10.95 -1.93
CA HIS A 72 -3.77 -11.76 -2.19
C HIS A 72 -3.51 -11.98 -3.69
N LYS A 73 -4.54 -12.35 -4.47
CA LYS A 73 -4.42 -12.52 -5.93
C LYS A 73 -4.06 -11.20 -6.61
N VAL A 74 -4.66 -10.10 -6.16
CA VAL A 74 -4.37 -8.75 -6.67
C VAL A 74 -2.90 -8.38 -6.42
N PHE A 75 -2.37 -8.61 -5.22
CA PHE A 75 -0.96 -8.35 -4.90
C PHE A 75 0.00 -9.25 -5.68
N GLN A 76 -0.36 -10.50 -5.92
CA GLN A 76 0.43 -11.41 -6.75
C GLN A 76 0.52 -10.87 -8.19
N SER A 77 -0.62 -10.46 -8.77
CA SER A 77 -0.66 -9.85 -10.11
C SER A 77 0.15 -8.56 -10.18
N ALA A 78 -0.01 -7.65 -9.21
CA ALA A 78 0.78 -6.42 -9.13
C ALA A 78 2.29 -6.71 -9.05
N SER A 79 2.70 -7.75 -8.33
CA SER A 79 4.10 -8.17 -8.23
C SER A 79 4.64 -8.70 -9.57
N ILE A 80 3.85 -9.49 -10.29
CA ILE A 80 4.23 -9.98 -11.63
C ILE A 80 4.42 -8.81 -12.59
N ILE A 81 3.50 -7.85 -12.54
CA ILE A 81 3.54 -6.63 -13.36
C ILE A 81 4.77 -5.78 -13.02
N ASN A 82 5.02 -5.53 -11.72
CA ASN A 82 6.18 -4.76 -11.27
C ASN A 82 7.49 -5.38 -11.76
N ARG A 83 7.62 -6.70 -11.71
CA ARG A 83 8.79 -7.42 -12.24
C ARG A 83 8.95 -7.26 -13.76
N TYR A 84 7.84 -7.14 -14.50
CA TYR A 84 7.91 -6.88 -15.95
C TYR A 84 8.38 -5.46 -16.25
N ILE A 85 7.89 -4.47 -15.51
CA ILE A 85 8.21 -3.06 -15.74
C ILE A 85 9.56 -2.64 -15.13
N GLU A 86 10.11 -3.37 -14.17
CA GLU A 86 11.42 -3.13 -13.55
C GLU A 86 12.57 -3.04 -14.59
N HIS A 87 12.42 -3.73 -15.72
CA HIS A 87 13.41 -3.72 -16.79
C HIS A 87 13.14 -2.67 -17.89
N LEU A 88 12.09 -1.86 -17.72
CA LEU A 88 11.67 -0.85 -18.68
C LEU A 88 12.06 0.55 -18.18
N ASP A 89 13.13 1.12 -18.73
CA ASP A 89 13.49 2.53 -18.53
C ASP A 89 12.59 3.46 -19.36
N ASN A 90 11.30 3.50 -19.04
CA ASN A 90 10.35 4.37 -19.70
C ASN A 90 9.42 5.08 -18.70
N LEU A 91 8.96 6.28 -19.07
CA LEU A 91 8.10 7.11 -18.22
C LEU A 91 6.78 6.43 -17.86
N LEU A 92 6.28 5.54 -18.72
CA LEU A 92 5.03 4.82 -18.49
C LEU A 92 5.19 3.77 -17.39
N ALA A 93 6.33 3.09 -17.31
CA ALA A 93 6.70 2.12 -16.29
C ALA A 93 6.77 2.79 -14.92
N CYS A 94 7.47 3.92 -14.80
CA CYS A 94 7.50 4.70 -13.55
C CYS A 94 6.10 5.11 -13.09
N LYS A 95 5.25 5.60 -14.01
CA LYS A 95 3.87 5.98 -13.69
C LYS A 95 3.04 4.79 -13.24
N PHE A 96 3.21 3.65 -13.90
CA PHE A 96 2.45 2.45 -13.57
C PHE A 96 2.87 1.86 -12.23
N GLU A 97 4.16 1.87 -11.91
CA GLU A 97 4.67 1.49 -10.60
C GLU A 97 4.08 2.38 -9.50
N ALA A 98 4.06 3.70 -9.71
CA ALA A 98 3.47 4.64 -8.75
C ALA A 98 1.98 4.35 -8.51
N ILE A 99 1.21 4.04 -9.57
CA ILE A 99 -0.21 3.67 -9.46
C ILE A 99 -0.37 2.34 -8.69
N LEU A 100 0.47 1.34 -8.96
CA LEU A 100 0.42 0.07 -8.24
C LEU A 100 0.84 0.21 -6.78
N ALA A 101 1.77 1.13 -6.47
CA ALA A 101 2.15 1.43 -5.10
C ALA A 101 1.01 2.10 -4.33
N SER A 102 0.35 3.12 -4.91
CA SER A 102 -0.77 3.80 -4.26
C SER A 102 -1.96 2.88 -4.05
N PHE A 103 -2.29 2.05 -5.04
CA PHE A 103 -3.36 1.08 -4.93
C PHE A 103 -3.10 0.04 -3.82
N ARG A 104 -1.86 -0.45 -3.70
CA ARG A 104 -1.48 -1.34 -2.59
C ARG A 104 -1.68 -0.69 -1.24
N HIS A 105 -1.26 0.57 -1.10
CA HIS A 105 -1.43 1.32 0.14
C HIS A 105 -2.90 1.52 0.50
N GLN A 106 -3.75 1.79 -0.49
CA GLN A 106 -5.19 1.90 -0.29
C GLN A 106 -5.80 0.60 0.25
N ILE A 107 -5.49 -0.55 -0.35
CA ILE A 107 -5.98 -1.86 0.10
C ILE A 107 -5.58 -2.11 1.57
N TYR A 108 -4.32 -1.85 1.93
CA TYR A 108 -3.86 -2.02 3.31
C TYR A 108 -4.56 -1.08 4.28
N SER A 109 -4.84 0.16 3.87
CA SER A 109 -5.54 1.15 4.68
C SER A 109 -7.00 0.74 4.93
N GLU A 110 -7.69 0.26 3.90
CA GLU A 110 -9.06 -0.26 4.00
C GLU A 110 -9.13 -1.50 4.89
N GLU A 111 -8.19 -2.44 4.72
CA GLU A 111 -8.10 -3.64 5.55
C GLU A 111 -7.84 -3.27 7.02
N SER A 112 -6.89 -2.38 7.28
CA SER A 112 -6.59 -1.89 8.63
C SER A 112 -7.78 -1.18 9.28
N ARG A 113 -8.58 -0.43 8.51
CA ARG A 113 -9.82 0.19 9.00
C ARG A 113 -10.90 -0.84 9.33
N SER A 114 -10.92 -1.97 8.64
CA SER A 114 -11.86 -3.06 8.92
C SER A 114 -11.44 -3.95 10.09
N MET A 115 -10.19 -3.83 10.58
CA MET A 115 -9.70 -4.62 11.70
C MET A 115 -10.34 -4.17 13.01
N SER A 116 -10.66 -5.15 13.86
CA SER A 116 -11.13 -4.88 15.22
C SER A 116 -9.98 -4.33 16.07
N SER A 117 -10.27 -3.34 16.91
CA SER A 117 -9.31 -2.88 17.92
C SER A 117 -8.99 -4.03 18.87
N THR A 118 -7.71 -4.39 18.97
CA THR A 118 -7.22 -5.45 19.85
C THR A 118 -6.15 -4.87 20.76
N HIS A 119 -6.11 -5.34 22.01
CA HIS A 119 -5.04 -4.97 22.93
C HIS A 119 -3.86 -5.93 22.77
N LEU A 120 -2.65 -5.42 22.96
CA LEU A 120 -1.44 -6.24 22.95
C LEU A 120 -1.54 -7.42 23.94
N THR A 121 -2.22 -7.23 25.08
CA THR A 121 -2.47 -8.26 26.09
C THR A 121 -3.32 -9.42 25.58
N ASP A 122 -4.19 -9.19 24.59
CA ASP A 122 -5.08 -10.23 24.04
C ASP A 122 -4.25 -11.32 23.37
N TYR A 123 -3.11 -10.97 22.77
CA TYR A 123 -2.20 -11.91 22.12
C TYR A 123 -1.50 -12.87 23.10
N PHE A 124 -1.35 -12.47 24.36
CA PHE A 124 -0.68 -13.28 25.39
C PHE A 124 -1.62 -14.19 26.18
N THR A 125 -2.94 -14.09 25.95
CA THR A 125 -3.93 -14.94 26.64
C THR A 125 -4.00 -16.38 26.08
N HIS A 126 -3.20 -16.69 25.07
CA HIS A 126 -3.15 -18.00 24.40
C HIS A 126 -1.80 -18.72 24.54
N ILE A 127 -0.97 -18.32 25.51
CA ILE A 127 0.28 -18.99 25.91
C ILE A 127 0.11 -19.59 27.30
#